data_AF-A0A956QDE6-F1
#
_entry.id   AF-A0A956QDE6-F1
#
_cell.length_a   1.000
_cell.length_b   1.000
_cell.length_c   1.000
_cell.angle_alpha   90.00
_cell.angle_beta   90.00
_cell.angle_gamma   90.00
#
_symmetry.space_group_name_H-M   'P 1'
#
loop_
_entity.id
_entity.type
_entity.pdbx_description
1 polymer ?
#
loop_
_entity_poly.entity_id
_entity_poly.type
_entity_poly.pdbx_seq_one_letter_code
_entity_poly.pdbx_strand_id
1 'polypeptide(L)' 'TALTYARKNPLKLASLLGWGTIASFLLRRLTITAAEQAVGRLLGGLTCAGIESPYAEVAFNIDDQISLAEARRRLEGPK' A
#
# COMPACT_ATOMS: atom_id res chain seq x y z
N THR A 1 -0.95 -14.85 -9.25
CA THR A 1 0.06 -14.24 -10.15
C THR A 1 1.41 -14.21 -9.44
N ALA A 2 2.51 -13.83 -10.11
CA ALA A 2 3.84 -13.75 -9.48
C ALA A 2 3.84 -12.90 -8.19
N LEU A 3 3.02 -11.85 -8.16
CA LEU A 3 2.78 -11.00 -6.99
C LEU A 3 2.20 -11.77 -5.78
N THR A 4 1.19 -12.62 -5.98
CA THR A 4 0.55 -13.39 -4.90
C THR A 4 1.55 -14.28 -4.17
N TYR A 5 2.45 -14.92 -4.92
CA TYR A 5 3.50 -15.79 -4.36
C TYR A 5 4.63 -14.99 -3.68
N ALA A 6 4.91 -13.78 -4.16
CA ALA A 6 5.96 -12.92 -3.62
C ALA A 6 5.53 -12.14 -2.36
N ARG A 7 4.23 -12.05 -2.04
CA ARG A 7 3.72 -11.24 -0.90
C ARG A 7 4.41 -11.54 0.43
N LYS A 8 4.81 -12.80 0.67
CA LYS A 8 5.51 -13.24 1.89
C LYS A 8 7.03 -13.25 1.76
N ASN A 9 7.58 -12.91 0.59
CA ASN A 9 9.02 -12.87 0.33
C ASN A 9 9.43 -11.44 -0.09
N PRO A 10 9.94 -10.62 0.85
CA PRO A 10 10.21 -9.21 0.60
C PRO A 10 11.26 -8.97 -0.48
N LEU A 11 12.30 -9.81 -0.56
CA LEU A 11 13.35 -9.69 -1.58
C LEU A 11 12.80 -9.98 -2.98
N LYS A 12 11.93 -10.99 -3.10
CA LYS A 12 11.26 -11.30 -4.37
C LYS A 12 10.27 -10.21 -4.77
N LEU A 13 9.59 -9.60 -3.81
CA LEU A 13 8.70 -8.46 -4.09
C LEU A 13 9.51 -7.23 -4.53
N ALA A 14 10.64 -6.96 -3.88
CA ALA A 14 11.55 -5.88 -4.25
C ALA A 14 12.10 -6.03 -5.68
N SER A 15 12.48 -7.25 -6.09
CA SER A 15 12.92 -7.50 -7.46
C SER A 15 11.80 -7.29 -8.49
N LEU A 16 10.55 -7.61 -8.12
CA LEU A 16 9.38 -7.40 -8.98
C LEU A 16 9.01 -5.92 -9.15
N LEU A 17 9.15 -5.10 -8.10
CA LEU A 17 8.92 -3.64 -8.14
C LEU A 17 10.10 -2.87 -8.76
N GLY A 18 11.29 -3.48 -8.74
CA GLY A 18 12.54 -2.91 -9.23
C GLY A 18 13.35 -2.25 -8.11
N TRP A 19 14.64 -2.57 -8.04
CA TRP A 19 15.56 -2.08 -7.01
C TRP A 19 15.70 -0.56 -6.98
N GLY A 20 15.59 0.12 -8.13
CA GLY A 20 15.58 1.58 -8.19
C GLY A 20 14.36 2.20 -7.48
N THR A 21 13.18 1.59 -7.61
CA THR A 21 11.97 2.02 -6.90
C THR A 21 12.15 1.91 -5.38
N ILE A 22 12.72 0.78 -4.92
CA ILE A 22 12.99 0.53 -3.50
C ILE A 22 14.04 1.50 -2.95
N ALA A 23 15.14 1.71 -3.68
CA ALA A 23 16.16 2.69 -3.28
C ALA A 23 15.57 4.11 -3.15
N SER A 24 14.75 4.54 -4.11
CA SER A 24 14.05 5.83 -4.04
C SER A 24 13.09 5.91 -2.84
N PHE A 25 12.39 4.83 -2.52
CA PHE A 25 11.52 4.78 -1.32
C PHE A 25 12.33 4.95 -0.04
N LEU A 26 13.42 4.18 0.12
CA LEU A 26 14.29 4.23 1.30
C LEU A 26 14.95 5.61 1.47
N LEU A 27 15.27 6.28 0.37
CA LEU A 27 15.82 7.64 0.36
C LEU A 27 14.75 8.74 0.46
N ARG A 28 13.47 8.37 0.63
CA ARG A 28 12.31 9.30 0.68
C ARG A 28 12.18 10.17 -0.57
N ARG A 29 12.63 9.64 -1.72
CA ARG A 29 12.60 10.29 -3.05
C ARG A 29 11.58 9.68 -4.01
N LEU A 30 10.84 8.65 -3.58
CA LEU A 30 9.82 8.02 -4.42
C LEU A 30 8.63 8.97 -4.61
N THR A 31 8.29 9.25 -5.86
CA THR A 31 7.09 10.02 -6.23
C THR A 31 5.91 9.09 -6.53
N ILE A 32 4.69 9.62 -6.49
CA ILE A 32 3.47 8.86 -6.84
C ILE A 32 3.57 8.35 -8.28
N THR A 33 3.96 9.20 -9.23
CA THR A 33 4.15 8.82 -10.64
C THR A 33 5.14 7.67 -10.82
N ALA A 34 6.26 7.67 -10.07
CA ALA A 34 7.24 6.59 -10.15
C ALA A 34 6.68 5.27 -9.57
N ALA A 35 5.88 5.36 -8.49
CA ALA A 35 5.20 4.20 -7.91
C ALA A 35 4.16 3.61 -8.87
N GLU A 36 3.34 4.44 -9.50
CA GLU A 36 2.35 4.05 -10.51
C GLU A 36 3.00 3.31 -11.69
N GLN A 37 4.10 3.84 -12.22
CA GLN A 37 4.88 3.19 -13.28
C GLN A 37 5.46 1.85 -12.84
N ALA A 38 5.94 1.74 -11.59
CA ALA A 38 6.46 0.48 -11.06
C ALA A 38 5.37 -0.59 -10.96
N VAL A 39 4.18 -0.21 -10.50
CA VAL A 39 3.01 -1.12 -10.44
C VAL A 39 2.51 -1.46 -11.84
N GLY A 40 2.49 -0.51 -12.77
CA GLY A 40 2.11 -0.77 -14.16
C GLY A 40 3.02 -1.81 -14.81
N ARG A 41 4.35 -1.70 -14.64
CA ARG A 41 5.32 -2.73 -15.08
C ARG A 41 5.07 -4.08 -14.41
N LEU A 42 4.85 -4.09 -13.10
CA LEU A 42 4.55 -5.29 -12.32
C LEU A 42 3.31 -6.04 -12.83
N LEU A 43 2.28 -5.29 -13.26
CA LEU A 43 1.01 -5.83 -13.74
C LEU A 43 0.99 -6.09 -15.26
N GLY A 44 2.13 -6.04 -15.94
CA GLY A 44 2.23 -6.36 -17.37
C GLY A 44 1.95 -5.20 -18.32
N GLY A 45 2.21 -3.96 -17.90
CA GLY A 45 2.04 -2.76 -18.71
C GLY A 45 0.68 -2.09 -18.59
N LEU A 46 -0.07 -2.38 -17.52
CA LEU A 46 -1.34 -1.69 -17.23
C LEU A 46 -1.08 -0.24 -16.81
N THR A 47 -2.02 0.64 -17.15
CA THR A 47 -2.08 1.98 -16.57
C THR A 47 -2.55 1.85 -15.12
N CYS A 48 -1.78 2.43 -14.20
CA CYS A 48 -2.10 2.45 -12.78
C CYS A 48 -2.12 3.89 -12.27
N ALA A 49 -3.00 4.17 -11.32
CA ALA A 49 -3.11 5.48 -10.68
C ALA A 49 -3.29 5.31 -9.17
N GLY A 50 -2.62 6.16 -8.39
CA GLY A 50 -2.88 6.33 -6.97
C GLY A 50 -4.06 7.28 -6.78
N ILE A 51 -5.03 6.87 -5.96
CA ILE A 51 -6.16 7.72 -5.57
C ILE A 51 -5.85 8.32 -4.21
N GLU A 52 -5.67 9.64 -4.15
CA GLU A 52 -5.57 10.36 -2.89
C GLU A 52 -6.96 10.41 -2.23
N SER A 53 -7.06 9.80 -1.04
CA SER A 53 -8.30 9.80 -0.25
C SER A 53 -8.09 10.68 0.99
N PRO A 54 -8.94 11.70 1.22
CA PRO A 54 -8.95 12.45 2.48
C PRO A 54 -9.59 11.66 3.62
N TYR A 55 -10.23 10.53 3.32
CA TYR A 55 -10.96 9.68 4.25
C TYR A 55 -10.04 8.57 4.77
N ALA A 56 -9.52 8.76 5.98
CA ALA A 56 -8.61 7.81 6.62
C ALA A 56 -9.31 6.46 6.92
N GLU A 57 -10.62 6.47 7.10
CA GLU A 57 -11.45 5.28 7.33
C GLU A 57 -11.36 4.24 6.21
N VAL A 58 -11.01 4.65 4.98
CA VAL A 58 -10.86 3.71 3.85
C VAL A 58 -9.70 2.74 4.03
N ALA A 59 -8.71 3.10 4.86
CA ALA A 59 -7.52 2.31 5.14
C ALA A 59 -7.46 1.81 6.60
N PHE A 60 -8.46 2.15 7.43
CA PHE A 60 -8.54 1.67 8.81
C PHE A 60 -9.13 0.25 8.83
N ASN A 61 -8.35 -0.73 9.29
CA ASN A 61 -8.78 -2.12 9.38
C ASN A 61 -8.93 -2.57 10.85
N ILE A 62 -9.86 -3.49 11.09
CA ILE A 62 -10.11 -4.08 12.42
C ILE A 62 -9.55 -5.51 12.42
N ASP A 63 -8.30 -5.65 12.84
CA ASP A 63 -7.59 -6.93 12.86
C ASP A 63 -7.26 -7.42 14.28
N ASP A 64 -7.54 -6.61 15.31
CA ASP A 64 -7.24 -6.93 16.71
C ASP A 64 -8.27 -6.33 17.70
N GLN A 65 -8.13 -6.69 18.98
CA GLN A 65 -9.03 -6.19 20.02
C GLN A 65 -8.90 -4.68 20.26
N ILE A 66 -7.72 -4.12 20.01
CA ILE A 66 -7.44 -2.70 20.22
C ILE A 66 -8.14 -1.86 19.16
N SER A 67 -8.01 -2.23 17.88
CA SER A 67 -8.69 -1.60 16.75
C SER A 67 -10.20 -1.72 16.86
N LEU A 68 -10.73 -2.85 17.34
CA LEU A 68 -12.16 -3.03 17.60
C LEU A 68 -12.67 -2.06 18.69
N ALA A 69 -11.92 -1.93 19.79
CA ALA A 69 -12.28 -0.99 20.86
C ALA A 69 -12.25 0.46 20.38
N GLU A 70 -11.29 0.83 19.53
CA GLU A 70 -11.21 2.16 18.92
C GLU A 70 -12.38 2.44 17.98
N ALA A 71 -12.75 1.47 17.14
CA ALA A 71 -13.91 1.59 16.26
C ALA A 71 -15.20 1.82 17.07
N ARG A 72 -15.42 1.05 18.15
CA ARG A 72 -16.56 1.25 19.05
C ARG A 72 -16.58 2.64 19.68
N ARG A 73 -15.44 3.10 20.22
CA ARG A 73 -15.32 4.46 20.77
C ARG A 73 -15.76 5.54 19.77
N ARG A 74 -15.36 5.40 18.50
CA ARG A 74 -15.72 6.36 17.44
C ARG A 74 -17.18 6.27 17.00
N LEU A 75 -17.77 5.08 16.95
CA LEU A 75 -19.14 4.86 16.46
C LEU A 75 -20.22 5.03 17.53
N GLU A 76 -19.89 4.78 18.80
CA GLU A 76 -20.82 4.77 19.94
C GLU A 76 -20.63 5.96 20.89
N GLY A 77 -19.59 6.78 20.68
CA GLY A 77 -19.35 7.99 21.46
C GLY A 77 -20.45 9.05 21.29
N PRO A 78 -20.55 10.03 22.22
CA PRO A 78 -21.50 11.13 22.09
C PRO A 78 -21.23 11.89 20.77
N LYS A 79 -22.30 12.17 20.03
CA LYS A 79 -22.27 12.90 18.76
C LYS A 79 -21.84 14.35 18.93
#